data_AF-A0A1G9IH00-F1
#
_entry.id   AF-A0A1G9IH00-F1
#
_cell.length_a   1.000
_cell.length_b   1.000
_cell.length_c   1.000
_cell.angle_alpha   90.00
_cell.angle_beta   90.00
_cell.angle_gamma   90.00
#
_symmetry.space_group_name_H-M   'P 1'
#
loop_
_entity.id
_entity.type
_entity.pdbx_description
1 polymer ?
#
loop_
_entity_poly.entity_id
_entity_poly.type
_entity_poly.pdbx_seq_one_letter_code
_entity_poly.pdbx_strand_id
1 'polypeptide(L)'
;MPWWSWILIWIALVSLSLLFFGVLGLRLYRQAMTTLEELGEAADRFSRVPSPSAPEAAPATANAGAPDSTDAGPRPVPGDAVFASPARMRHDYHASKFARQNARRLRRIQRKKERGQPQALRDIETG
;
A
#
# COMPACT_ATOMS: atom_id res chain seq x y z
N MET A 1 48.80 -5.27 26.31
CA MET A 1 47.46 -4.96 25.77
C MET A 1 47.61 -3.79 24.80
N PRO A 2 47.67 -4.04 23.49
CA PRO A 2 47.95 -2.99 22.51
C PRO A 2 46.75 -2.04 22.48
N TRP A 3 46.90 -0.85 23.04
CA TRP A 3 45.91 0.24 23.06
C TRP A 3 45.23 0.48 21.69
N TRP A 4 45.94 0.20 20.60
CA TRP A 4 45.42 0.20 19.23
C TRP A 4 44.18 -0.67 18.97
N SER A 5 44.03 -1.82 19.63
CA SER A 5 42.86 -2.69 19.39
C SER A 5 41.55 -2.01 19.79
N TRP A 6 41.58 -1.16 20.82
CA TRP A 6 40.42 -0.40 21.27
C TRP A 6 39.90 0.54 20.19
N ILE A 7 40.79 1.24 19.49
CA ILE A 7 40.44 2.17 18.40
C ILE A 7 39.78 1.40 17.25
N LEU A 8 40.33 0.25 16.87
CA LEU A 8 39.76 -0.59 15.81
C LEU A 8 38.36 -1.08 16.15
N ILE A 9 38.11 -1.44 17.41
CA ILE A 9 36.79 -1.84 17.90
C ILE A 9 35.78 -0.71 17.72
N TRP A 10 36.13 0.53 18.11
CA TRP A 10 35.25 1.68 17.91
C TRP A 10 34.97 1.97 16.44
N ILE A 11 35.98 1.90 15.58
CA ILE A 11 35.80 2.10 14.14
C ILE A 11 34.85 1.05 13.57
N ALA A 12 35.02 -0.23 13.95
CA ALA A 12 34.14 -1.31 13.52
C ALA A 12 32.69 -1.09 14.00
N LEU A 13 32.49 -0.68 15.26
CA LEU A 13 31.18 -0.37 15.83
C LEU A 13 30.51 0.80 15.09
N VAL A 14 31.23 1.90 14.87
CA VAL A 14 30.71 3.09 14.19
C VAL A 14 30.39 2.78 12.74
N SER A 15 31.28 2.09 12.02
CA SER A 15 31.04 1.72 10.61
C SER A 15 29.88 0.76 10.45
N LEU A 16 29.73 -0.24 11.33
CA LEU A 16 28.59 -1.15 11.31
C LEU A 16 27.27 -0.43 11.61
N SER A 17 27.29 0.47 12.61
CA SER A 17 26.15 1.32 12.95
C SER A 17 25.76 2.22 11.77
N LEU A 18 26.73 2.90 11.16
CA LEU A 18 26.50 3.79 10.02
C LEU A 18 25.99 3.03 8.81
N LEU A 19 26.51 1.82 8.54
CA LEU A 19 26.00 0.94 7.50
C LEU A 19 24.54 0.57 7.77
N PHE A 20 24.22 0.16 9.00
CA PHE A 20 22.86 -0.21 9.40
C PHE A 20 21.89 0.96 9.24
N PHE A 21 22.22 2.13 9.78
CA PHE A 21 21.41 3.34 9.64
C PHE A 21 21.33 3.83 8.20
N GLY A 22 22.40 3.70 7.41
CA GLY A 22 22.41 4.06 6.00
C GLY A 22 21.49 3.16 5.16
N VAL A 23 21.55 1.84 5.37
CA VAL A 23 20.66 0.88 4.69
C VAL A 23 19.21 1.11 5.13
N LEU A 24 18.98 1.27 6.43
CA LEU A 24 17.64 1.51 6.98
C LEU A 24 17.07 2.84 6.46
N GLY A 25 17.87 3.90 6.52
CA GLY A 25 17.54 5.22 5.99
C GLY A 25 17.23 5.18 4.49
N LEU A 26 18.07 4.53 3.68
CA LEU A 26 17.82 4.39 2.24
C LEU A 26 16.56 3.57 1.95
N ARG A 27 16.31 2.50 2.72
CA ARG A 27 15.14 1.66 2.56
C ARG A 27 13.86 2.42 2.91
N LEU A 28 13.85 3.15 4.03
CA LEU A 28 12.73 4.01 4.43
C LEU A 28 12.54 5.15 3.43
N TYR A 29 13.63 5.78 2.97
CA TYR A 29 13.58 6.85 1.99
C TYR A 29 12.96 6.40 0.67
N ARG A 30 13.36 5.22 0.15
CA ARG A 30 12.74 4.67 -1.06
C ARG A 30 11.25 4.42 -0.88
N GLN A 31 10.84 3.91 0.28
CA GLN A 31 9.43 3.63 0.57
C GLN A 31 8.62 4.92 0.80
N ALA A 32 9.21 5.91 1.46
CA ALA A 32 8.59 7.21 1.67
C ALA A 32 8.47 7.99 0.35
N MET A 33 9.48 7.94 -0.51
CA MET A 33 9.43 8.59 -1.82
C MET A 33 8.31 8.01 -2.69
N THR A 34 8.12 6.67 -2.67
CA THR A 34 6.97 6.08 -3.39
C THR A 34 5.63 6.58 -2.87
N THR A 35 5.48 6.75 -1.54
CA THR A 35 4.24 7.31 -1.00
C THR A 35 4.09 8.80 -1.27
N LEU A 36 5.20 9.56 -1.29
CA LEU A 36 5.19 10.99 -1.61
C LEU A 36 4.87 11.24 -3.09
N GLU A 37 5.34 10.37 -3.99
CA GLU A 37 4.98 10.42 -5.41
C GLU A 37 3.50 10.11 -5.60
N GLU A 38 2.96 9.11 -4.90
CA GLU A 38 1.53 8.79 -4.91
C GLU A 38 0.68 9.93 -4.31
N LEU A 39 1.11 10.53 -3.21
CA LEU A 39 0.46 11.69 -2.60
C LEU A 39 0.59 12.95 -3.46
N GLY A 40 1.73 13.13 -4.15
CA GLY A 40 1.95 14.22 -5.09
C GLY A 40 1.05 14.10 -6.31
N GLU A 41 0.91 12.91 -6.88
CA GLU A 41 -0.02 12.65 -7.97
C GLU A 41 -1.48 12.83 -7.51
N ALA A 42 -1.82 12.39 -6.29
CA ALA A 42 -3.13 12.64 -5.71
C ALA A 42 -3.39 14.13 -5.47
N ALA A 43 -2.41 14.87 -4.92
CA ALA A 43 -2.49 16.30 -4.69
C ALA A 43 -2.62 17.08 -6.01
N ASP A 44 -1.93 16.67 -7.07
CA ASP A 44 -2.02 17.27 -8.40
C ASP A 44 -3.36 16.95 -9.10
N ARG A 45 -4.01 15.85 -8.71
CA ARG A 45 -5.40 15.57 -9.10
C ARG A 45 -6.40 16.40 -8.29
N PHE A 46 -6.17 16.63 -7.01
CA PHE A 46 -6.99 17.53 -6.20
C PHE A 46 -6.84 18.99 -6.61
N SER A 47 -5.65 19.45 -7.03
CA SER A 47 -5.43 20.80 -7.57
C SER A 47 -6.08 20.99 -8.94
N ARG A 48 -6.23 19.91 -9.73
CA ARG A 48 -6.99 19.88 -10.98
C ARG A 48 -8.50 19.76 -10.79
N VAL A 49 -9.01 19.47 -9.59
CA VAL A 49 -10.44 19.66 -9.32
C VAL A 49 -10.69 21.16 -9.38
N PRO A 50 -11.49 21.67 -10.33
CA PRO A 50 -11.83 23.08 -10.35
C PRO A 50 -12.41 23.43 -8.99
N SER A 51 -11.85 24.46 -8.35
CA SER A 51 -12.51 25.18 -7.27
C SER A 51 -13.99 25.31 -7.63
N PRO A 52 -14.94 24.93 -6.74
CA PRO A 52 -16.34 25.30 -6.93
C PRO A 52 -16.40 26.83 -6.85
N SER A 53 -16.12 27.42 -8.00
CA SER A 53 -16.23 28.83 -8.26
C SER A 53 -17.72 29.11 -8.27
N ALA A 54 -18.11 30.03 -7.41
CA ALA A 54 -19.41 30.64 -7.29
C ALA A 54 -20.50 29.80 -6.58
N PRO A 55 -21.05 30.30 -5.45
CA PRO A 55 -22.44 30.05 -5.14
C PRO A 55 -23.25 30.87 -6.16
N GLU A 56 -23.52 30.29 -7.32
CA GLU A 56 -24.55 30.84 -8.20
C GLU A 56 -25.88 30.65 -7.48
N ALA A 57 -26.54 31.79 -7.24
CA ALA A 57 -27.78 31.88 -6.49
C ALA A 57 -28.82 30.90 -7.02
N ALA A 58 -29.36 30.12 -6.09
CA ALA A 58 -30.50 29.24 -6.29
C ALA A 58 -31.67 29.95 -7.01
N PRO A 59 -32.47 29.19 -7.76
CA PRO A 59 -33.91 29.24 -7.61
C PRO A 59 -34.35 27.97 -6.88
N ALA A 60 -34.90 28.18 -5.69
CA ALA A 60 -35.61 27.16 -4.93
C ALA A 60 -36.75 26.58 -5.77
N THR A 61 -36.70 25.29 -6.06
CA THR A 61 -37.91 24.51 -6.36
C THR A 61 -37.92 23.26 -5.50
N ALA A 62 -38.96 23.20 -4.68
CA ALA A 62 -39.22 22.16 -3.69
C ALA A 62 -39.47 20.81 -4.37
N ASN A 63 -39.04 19.72 -3.72
CA ASN A 63 -39.95 18.63 -3.34
C ASN A 63 -39.30 17.68 -2.33
N ALA A 64 -40.09 17.39 -1.30
CA ALA A 64 -39.73 16.63 -0.12
C ALA A 64 -39.84 15.10 -0.32
N GLY A 65 -39.03 14.35 0.42
CA GLY A 65 -39.18 12.90 0.58
C GLY A 65 -37.96 12.26 1.26
N ALA A 66 -37.98 12.20 2.59
CA ALA A 66 -37.06 11.38 3.42
C ALA A 66 -37.73 10.02 3.74
N PRO A 67 -37.14 9.09 4.53
CA PRO A 67 -35.73 8.77 4.85
C PRO A 67 -35.39 7.27 4.60
N ASP A 68 -34.12 6.86 4.47
CA ASP A 68 -33.67 5.62 5.14
C ASP A 68 -32.15 5.46 5.19
N SER A 69 -31.69 4.91 6.30
CA SER A 69 -30.30 4.63 6.66
C SER A 69 -29.92 3.21 6.25
N THR A 70 -28.88 3.01 5.42
CA THR A 70 -27.99 1.85 5.59
C THR A 70 -26.65 2.02 4.88
N ASP A 71 -25.60 1.79 5.66
CA ASP A 71 -24.24 1.40 5.28
C ASP A 71 -24.15 0.63 3.96
N ALA A 72 -23.63 1.28 2.91
CA ALA A 72 -23.33 0.65 1.65
C ALA A 72 -22.05 1.26 1.09
N GLY A 73 -20.92 0.56 1.30
CA GLY A 73 -19.69 0.84 0.56
C GLY A 73 -19.96 0.88 -0.96
N PRO A 74 -19.13 1.58 -1.75
CA PRO A 74 -19.43 1.86 -3.15
C PRO A 74 -19.67 0.56 -3.92
N ARG A 75 -20.93 0.29 -4.26
CA ARG A 75 -21.29 -0.87 -5.07
C ARG A 75 -20.87 -0.54 -6.51
N PRO A 76 -20.01 -1.34 -7.16
CA PRO A 76 -19.56 -1.02 -8.51
C PRO A 76 -20.77 -1.01 -9.45
N VAL A 77 -20.96 0.11 -10.14
CA VAL A 77 -22.05 0.30 -11.09
C VAL A 77 -21.82 -0.64 -12.28
N PRO A 78 -22.80 -1.48 -12.67
CA PRO A 78 -22.65 -2.36 -13.83
C PRO A 78 -22.42 -1.50 -15.09
N GLY A 79 -21.22 -1.59 -15.67
CA GLY A 79 -20.81 -0.80 -16.84
C GLY A 79 -19.45 -0.13 -16.71
N ASP A 80 -18.97 0.11 -15.48
CA ASP A 80 -17.68 0.79 -15.23
C ASP A 80 -16.46 -0.09 -15.58
N ALA A 81 -16.67 -1.41 -15.75
CA ALA A 81 -15.64 -2.37 -16.10
C ALA A 81 -15.13 -2.25 -17.56
N VAL A 82 -15.85 -1.56 -18.44
CA VAL A 82 -15.45 -1.44 -19.86
C VAL A 82 -14.48 -0.27 -20.08
N PHE A 83 -14.50 0.76 -19.22
CA PHE A 83 -13.66 1.96 -19.34
C PHE A 83 -13.03 2.42 -18.01
N ALA A 84 -12.68 1.48 -17.13
CA ALA A 84 -11.93 1.81 -15.93
C ALA A 84 -10.64 2.55 -16.30
N SER A 85 -10.36 3.66 -15.61
CA SER A 85 -9.17 4.45 -15.90
C SER A 85 -7.90 3.58 -15.81
N PRO A 86 -6.90 3.75 -16.71
CA PRO A 86 -5.71 2.90 -16.70
C PRO A 86 -4.98 2.84 -15.35
N ALA A 87 -5.07 3.90 -14.54
CA ALA A 87 -4.55 3.92 -13.19
C ALA A 87 -5.32 2.96 -12.26
N ARG A 88 -6.66 3.02 -12.22
CA ARG A 88 -7.48 2.10 -11.40
C ARG A 88 -7.31 0.65 -11.84
N MET A 89 -7.29 0.40 -13.16
CA MET A 89 -7.07 -0.93 -13.71
C MET A 89 -5.71 -1.51 -13.31
N ARG A 90 -4.64 -0.69 -13.24
CA ARG A 90 -3.33 -1.12 -12.75
C ARG A 90 -3.39 -1.50 -11.27
N HIS A 91 -3.98 -0.66 -10.42
CA HIS A 91 -4.14 -0.97 -8.99
C HIS A 91 -4.92 -2.27 -8.77
N ASP A 92 -6.06 -2.43 -9.44
CA ASP A 92 -6.90 -3.62 -9.34
C ASP A 92 -6.20 -4.87 -9.89
N TYR A 93 -5.42 -4.72 -10.96
CA TYR A 93 -4.61 -5.81 -11.52
C TYR A 93 -3.53 -6.23 -10.54
N HIS A 94 -2.79 -5.30 -9.93
CA HIS A 94 -1.76 -5.63 -8.96
C HIS A 94 -2.37 -6.31 -7.72
N ALA A 95 -3.44 -5.75 -7.16
CA ALA A 95 -4.17 -6.35 -6.03
C ALA A 95 -4.66 -7.77 -6.37
N SER A 96 -5.27 -7.95 -7.54
CA SER A 96 -5.75 -9.25 -8.01
C SER A 96 -4.61 -10.24 -8.27
N LYS A 97 -3.47 -9.77 -8.79
CA LYS A 97 -2.28 -10.59 -9.06
C LYS A 97 -1.68 -11.12 -7.76
N PHE A 98 -1.54 -10.26 -6.75
CA PHE A 98 -1.06 -10.66 -5.42
C PHE A 98 -2.04 -11.63 -4.75
N ALA A 99 -3.34 -11.38 -4.83
CA ALA A 99 -4.36 -12.29 -4.30
C ALA A 99 -4.27 -13.70 -4.92
N ARG A 100 -4.09 -13.79 -6.25
CA ARG A 100 -3.91 -15.09 -6.95
C ARG A 100 -2.64 -15.81 -6.55
N GLN A 101 -1.53 -15.08 -6.39
CA GLN A 101 -0.26 -15.66 -5.96
C GLN A 101 -0.36 -16.21 -4.54
N ASN A 102 -0.96 -15.45 -3.62
CA ASN A 102 -1.18 -15.88 -2.24
C ASN A 102 -2.14 -17.07 -2.16
N ALA A 103 -3.23 -17.06 -2.91
CA ALA A 103 -4.16 -18.20 -2.97
C ALA A 103 -3.46 -19.50 -3.41
N ARG A 104 -2.54 -19.42 -4.39
CA ARG A 104 -1.73 -20.59 -4.82
C ARG A 104 -0.76 -21.03 -3.73
N ARG A 105 -0.11 -20.09 -3.05
CA ARG A 105 0.81 -20.38 -1.93
C ARG A 105 0.06 -21.10 -0.80
N LEU A 106 -1.08 -20.55 -0.37
CA LEU A 106 -1.92 -21.13 0.70
C LEU A 106 -2.38 -22.55 0.36
N ARG A 107 -2.83 -22.81 -0.87
CA ARG A 107 -3.22 -24.17 -1.30
C ARG A 107 -2.05 -25.16 -1.22
N ARG A 108 -0.83 -24.75 -1.56
CA ARG A 108 0.36 -25.62 -1.45
C ARG A 108 0.70 -25.91 0.01
N ILE A 109 0.63 -24.88 0.86
CA ILE A 109 0.85 -24.97 2.30
C ILE A 109 -0.17 -25.93 2.93
N GLN A 110 -1.45 -25.74 2.64
CA GLN A 110 -2.52 -26.56 3.20
C GLN A 110 -2.39 -28.04 2.82
N ARG A 111 -2.10 -28.33 1.54
CA ARG A 111 -1.84 -29.71 1.09
C ARG A 111 -0.63 -30.36 1.78
N LYS A 112 0.42 -29.58 2.07
CA LYS A 112 1.61 -30.08 2.80
C LYS A 112 1.33 -30.30 4.27
N LYS A 113 0.56 -29.40 4.90
CA LYS A 113 0.09 -29.51 6.29
C LYS A 113 -0.76 -30.75 6.49
N GLU A 114 -1.71 -31.02 5.60
CA GLU A 114 -2.56 -32.22 5.62
C GLU A 114 -1.76 -33.52 5.49
N ARG A 115 -0.63 -33.49 4.78
CA ARG A 115 0.26 -34.64 4.58
C ARG A 115 1.38 -34.76 5.62
N GLY A 116 1.41 -33.88 6.62
CA GLY A 116 2.46 -33.86 7.65
C GLY A 116 3.87 -33.62 7.10
N GLN A 117 4.00 -33.01 5.91
CA GLN A 117 5.32 -32.76 5.31
C GLN A 117 5.99 -31.53 5.93
N PRO A 118 7.33 -31.54 6.08
CA PRO A 118 8.05 -30.39 6.58
C PRO A 118 7.83 -29.17 5.66
N GLN A 119 7.47 -28.05 6.29
CA GLN A 119 7.17 -26.78 5.65
C GLN A 119 8.37 -25.83 5.78
N ALA A 120 8.53 -24.90 4.85
CA ALA A 120 9.62 -23.93 4.94
C ALA A 120 9.39 -22.98 6.12
N LEU A 121 10.45 -22.61 6.85
CA LEU A 121 10.38 -21.78 8.05
C LEU A 121 9.66 -20.43 7.81
N ARG A 122 9.95 -19.80 6.67
CA ARG A 122 9.27 -18.57 6.18
C ARG A 122 7.75 -18.68 6.04
N ASP A 123 7.22 -19.90 5.91
CA ASP A 123 5.79 -20.14 5.78
C ASP A 123 5.10 -20.40 7.14
N ILE A 124 5.88 -20.57 8.20
CA ILE A 124 5.40 -20.79 9.59
C ILE A 124 5.40 -19.47 10.36
N GLU A 125 6.37 -18.59 10.11
CA GLU A 125 6.49 -17.26 10.77
C GLU A 125 5.40 -16.25 10.35
N THR A 126 4.63 -16.56 9.30
CA THR A 126 3.62 -15.65 8.71
C THR A 126 2.17 -16.10 8.89
N GLY A 127 1.92 -17.19 9.63
CA GLY A 127 0.58 -17.69 9.95
C GLY A 127 0.23 -17.52 11.42
#